data_AF-L9XJ65-F1
#
_entry.id   AF-L9XJ65-F1
#
_cell.length_a   1.000
_cell.length_b   1.000
_cell.length_c   1.000
_cell.angle_alpha   90.00
_cell.angle_beta   90.00
_cell.angle_gamma   90.00
#
_symmetry.space_group_name_H-M   'P 1'
#
loop_
_entity.id
_entity.type
_entity.pdbx_description
1 polymer ?
#
loop_
_entity_poly.entity_id
_entity_poly.type
_entity_poly.pdbx_seq_one_letter_code
_entity_poly.pdbx_strand_id
1 'polypeptide(L)'
;MAVDGFRNNEKRVEISREKGVPAPELLVPFVTGLLFVANLGIVFWKFPRASAGAVIVFFLGTTPQIHDFWTMEGEERQANKIHFCKNVALLGGALVLLDEAAQQTD
;
A
#
# COMPACT_ATOMS: atom_id res chain seq x y z
N MET A 1 4.31 2.95 8.44
CA MET A 1 3.90 2.42 7.11
C MET A 1 4.70 1.20 6.64
N ALA A 2 6.04 1.24 6.49
CA ALA A 2 6.83 0.02 6.17
C ALA A 2 7.51 -0.60 7.42
N VAL A 3 8.16 0.21 8.25
CA VAL A 3 8.80 -0.24 9.51
C VAL A 3 7.78 -0.78 10.51
N ASP A 4 6.61 -0.13 10.64
CA ASP A 4 5.50 -0.67 11.43
C ASP A 4 5.00 -2.01 10.88
N GLY A 5 5.11 -2.20 9.57
CA GLY A 5 4.75 -3.43 8.89
C GLY A 5 5.63 -4.59 9.31
N PHE A 6 6.94 -4.36 9.45
CA PHE A 6 7.89 -5.34 9.98
C PHE A 6 7.71 -5.57 11.48
N ARG A 7 7.41 -4.52 12.27
CA ARG A 7 7.21 -4.64 13.74
C ARG A 7 5.90 -5.33 14.13
N ASN A 8 4.87 -5.26 13.31
CA ASN A 8 3.54 -5.81 13.61
C ASN A 8 3.12 -6.90 12.60
N ASN A 9 4.08 -7.66 12.09
CA ASN A 9 3.85 -8.59 10.99
C ASN A 9 2.80 -9.67 11.37
N GLU A 10 2.86 -10.20 12.60
CA GLU A 10 1.90 -11.19 13.13
C GLU A 10 0.46 -10.66 13.12
N LYS A 11 0.23 -9.45 13.66
CA LYS A 11 -1.09 -8.80 13.64
C LYS A 11 -1.62 -8.56 12.22
N ARG A 12 -0.74 -8.25 11.26
CA ARG A 12 -1.13 -8.02 9.86
C ARG A 12 -1.46 -9.32 9.13
N VAL A 13 -0.75 -10.40 9.45
CA VAL A 13 -1.07 -11.75 8.98
C VAL A 13 -2.43 -12.19 9.51
N GLU A 14 -2.72 -11.93 10.80
CA GLU A 14 -4.02 -12.24 11.42
C GLU A 14 -5.17 -11.48 10.75
N ILE A 15 -5.06 -10.15 10.61
CA ILE A 15 -6.05 -9.32 9.89
C ILE A 15 -6.24 -9.82 8.45
N SER A 16 -5.13 -10.13 7.75
CA SER A 16 -5.19 -10.59 6.36
C SER A 16 -5.83 -11.98 6.23
N ARG A 17 -5.65 -12.85 7.24
CA ARG A 17 -6.30 -14.15 7.33
C ARG A 17 -7.81 -14.00 7.54
N GLU A 18 -8.24 -13.13 8.44
CA GLU A 18 -9.66 -12.80 8.65
C GLU A 18 -10.30 -12.22 7.38
N LYS A 19 -9.53 -11.47 6.58
CA LYS A 19 -9.97 -10.91 5.29
C LYS A 19 -9.90 -11.88 4.11
N GLY A 20 -9.51 -13.13 4.32
CA GLY A 20 -9.50 -14.18 3.28
C GLY A 20 -8.38 -14.06 2.25
N VAL A 21 -7.28 -13.37 2.55
CA VAL A 21 -6.12 -13.28 1.65
C VAL A 21 -5.45 -14.66 1.53
N PRO A 22 -5.18 -15.18 0.32
CA PRO A 22 -4.51 -16.47 0.15
C PRO A 22 -3.07 -16.41 0.67
N ALA A 23 -2.65 -17.40 1.47
CA ALA A 23 -1.30 -17.48 2.06
C ALA A 23 -0.80 -16.17 2.71
N PRO A 24 -1.52 -15.64 3.72
CA PRO A 24 -1.23 -14.33 4.31
C PRO A 24 0.16 -14.28 4.96
N GLU A 25 0.64 -15.41 5.49
CA GLU A 25 1.97 -15.56 6.08
C GLU A 25 3.11 -15.30 5.10
N LEU A 26 2.89 -15.51 3.79
CA LEU A 26 3.88 -15.26 2.74
C LEU A 26 3.63 -13.91 2.04
N LEU A 27 2.38 -13.60 1.71
CA LEU A 27 2.04 -12.38 0.97
C LEU A 27 2.27 -11.11 1.78
N VAL A 28 1.94 -11.11 3.08
CA VAL A 28 2.13 -9.92 3.93
C VAL A 28 3.60 -9.50 4.02
N PRO A 29 4.56 -10.38 4.38
CA PRO A 29 5.96 -9.98 4.41
C PRO A 29 6.50 -9.65 3.01
N PHE A 30 6.09 -10.38 1.97
CA PHE A 30 6.50 -10.10 0.60
C PHE A 30 6.08 -8.70 0.15
N VAL A 31 4.80 -8.36 0.30
CA VAL A 31 4.25 -7.04 -0.07
C VAL A 31 4.89 -5.93 0.76
N THR A 32 5.18 -6.19 2.03
CA THR A 32 5.88 -5.24 2.91
C THR A 32 7.31 -4.97 2.45
N GLY A 33 8.04 -6.02 2.08
CA GLY A 33 9.38 -5.92 1.50
C GLY A 33 9.38 -5.19 0.15
N LEU A 34 8.44 -5.54 -0.72
CA LEU A 34 8.24 -4.88 -2.02
C LEU A 34 7.98 -3.38 -1.84
N LEU A 35 7.09 -3.00 -0.91
CA LEU A 35 6.83 -1.59 -0.63
C LEU A 35 8.06 -0.88 -0.12
N PHE A 36 8.82 -1.50 0.78
CA PHE A 36 10.03 -0.90 1.30
C PHE A 36 11.03 -0.61 0.17
N VAL A 37 11.29 -1.59 -0.70
CA VAL A 37 12.18 -1.43 -1.85
C VAL A 37 11.65 -0.38 -2.84
N ALA A 38 10.34 -0.38 -3.14
CA ALA A 38 9.73 0.61 -4.02
C ALA A 38 9.84 2.03 -3.44
N ASN A 39 9.64 2.22 -2.14
CA ASN A 39 9.82 3.52 -1.49
C ASN A 39 11.29 3.97 -1.55
N LEU A 40 12.27 3.07 -1.37
CA LEU A 40 13.68 3.40 -1.57
C LEU A 40 13.99 3.77 -3.03
N GLY A 41 13.39 3.06 -3.99
CA GLY A 41 13.52 3.38 -5.41
C GLY A 41 12.98 4.77 -5.75
N ILE A 42 11.88 5.20 -5.13
CA ILE A 42 11.37 6.57 -5.25
C ILE A 42 12.35 7.57 -4.61
N VAL A 43 12.79 7.33 -3.36
CA VAL A 43 13.68 8.25 -2.62
C VAL A 43 15.01 8.48 -3.33
N PHE A 44 15.60 7.42 -3.88
CA PHE A 44 16.88 7.50 -4.61
C PHE A 44 16.71 7.72 -6.12
N TRP A 45 15.46 7.92 -6.58
CA TRP A 45 15.10 8.06 -8.00
C TRP A 45 15.64 6.93 -8.90
N LYS A 46 15.79 5.72 -8.34
CA LYS A 46 16.32 4.55 -9.03
C LYS A 46 15.15 3.71 -9.56
N PHE A 47 15.02 3.67 -10.89
CA PHE A 47 13.87 3.05 -11.59
C PHE A 47 12.52 3.64 -11.11
N PRO A 48 12.30 4.95 -11.27
CA PRO A 48 11.14 5.64 -10.70
C PRO A 48 9.81 5.14 -11.26
N ARG A 49 9.74 4.78 -12.55
CA ARG A 49 8.54 4.17 -13.18
C ARG A 49 8.13 2.86 -12.51
N ALA A 50 9.08 1.94 -12.32
CA ALA A 50 8.80 0.64 -11.70
C ALA A 50 8.42 0.80 -10.21
N SER A 51 9.10 1.71 -9.51
CA SER A 51 8.86 1.98 -8.10
C SER A 51 7.50 2.63 -7.86
N ALA A 52 7.14 3.65 -8.63
CA ALA A 52 5.84 4.29 -8.57
C ALA A 52 4.72 3.32 -8.98
N GLY A 53 4.92 2.54 -10.04
CA GLY A 53 3.98 1.49 -10.48
C GLY A 53 3.70 0.45 -9.39
N ALA A 54 4.73 -0.03 -8.70
CA ALA A 54 4.57 -0.97 -7.59
C ALA A 54 3.73 -0.39 -6.44
N VAL A 55 3.96 0.88 -6.08
CA VAL A 55 3.18 1.59 -5.05
C VAL A 55 1.72 1.78 -5.48
N ILE A 56 1.48 2.12 -6.74
CA ILE A 56 0.13 2.26 -7.31
C ILE A 56 -0.63 0.93 -7.24
N VAL A 57 -0.04 -0.15 -7.74
CA VAL A 57 -0.66 -1.49 -7.74
C VAL A 57 -0.99 -1.93 -6.32
N PHE A 58 -0.09 -1.69 -5.37
CA PHE A 58 -0.36 -1.99 -3.96
C PHE A 58 -1.55 -1.22 -3.42
N PHE A 59 -1.61 0.10 -3.60
CA PHE A 59 -2.70 0.89 -3.05
C PHE A 59 -4.03 0.51 -3.70
N LEU A 60 -4.07 0.23 -5.00
CA LEU A 60 -5.28 -0.20 -5.69
C LEU A 60 -5.77 -1.58 -5.24
N GLY A 61 -4.87 -2.53 -5.03
CA GLY A 61 -5.25 -3.88 -4.60
C GLY A 61 -5.59 -3.95 -3.11
N THR A 62 -4.74 -3.39 -2.25
CA THR A 62 -4.85 -3.60 -0.80
C THR A 62 -5.84 -2.65 -0.14
N THR A 63 -5.92 -1.39 -0.57
CA THR A 63 -6.72 -0.38 0.14
C THR A 63 -8.20 -0.74 0.19
N PRO A 64 -8.86 -1.13 -0.92
CA PRO A 64 -10.27 -1.49 -0.86
C PRO A 64 -10.54 -2.82 -0.16
N GLN A 65 -9.54 -3.71 -0.06
CA GLN A 65 -9.68 -4.97 0.70
C GLN A 65 -9.51 -4.75 2.21
N ILE A 66 -8.51 -3.96 2.61
CA ILE A 66 -8.14 -3.78 4.02
C ILE A 66 -8.95 -2.67 4.69
N HIS A 67 -9.28 -1.60 3.98
CA HIS A 67 -10.03 -0.45 4.51
C HIS A 67 -11.40 -0.31 3.83
N ASP A 68 -12.16 -1.41 3.78
CA ASP A 68 -13.51 -1.51 3.24
C ASP A 68 -14.56 -0.84 4.14
N PHE A 69 -14.37 0.45 4.45
CA PHE A 69 -15.22 1.20 5.39
C PHE A 69 -16.72 1.19 5.07
N TRP A 70 -17.11 0.83 3.84
CA TRP A 70 -18.51 0.69 3.42
C TRP A 70 -19.21 -0.55 3.98
N THR A 71 -18.48 -1.52 4.53
CA THR A 71 -19.04 -2.71 5.20
C THR A 71 -19.14 -2.54 6.72
N MET A 72 -18.64 -1.43 7.27
CA MET A 72 -18.48 -1.19 8.71
C MET A 72 -19.46 -0.15 9.25
N GLU A 73 -19.64 -0.11 10.57
CA GLU A 73 -20.48 0.88 11.25
C GLU A 73 -19.76 1.56 12.44
N GLY A 74 -20.36 2.62 12.97
CA GLY A 74 -19.86 3.31 14.17
C GLY A 74 -18.46 3.92 14.01
N GLU A 75 -17.65 3.79 15.06
CA GLU A 75 -16.30 4.37 15.16
C GLU A 75 -15.31 3.69 14.20
N GLU A 76 -15.45 2.38 14.00
CA GLU A 76 -14.60 1.58 13.12
C GLU A 76 -14.70 2.03 11.65
N ARG A 77 -15.93 2.37 11.20
CA ARG A 77 -16.15 2.96 9.87
C ARG A 77 -15.39 4.27 9.68
N GLN A 78 -15.41 5.16 10.68
CA GLN A 78 -14.73 6.45 10.56
C GLN A 78 -13.21 6.28 10.53
N ALA A 79 -12.66 5.41 11.38
CA ALA A 79 -11.25 5.10 11.39
C ALA A 79 -10.80 4.52 10.03
N ASN A 80 -11.50 3.51 9.51
CA ASN A 80 -11.16 2.91 8.21
C ASN A 80 -11.35 3.87 7.04
N LYS A 81 -12.37 4.74 7.07
CA LYS A 81 -12.55 5.79 6.06
C LYS A 81 -11.36 6.75 6.03
N ILE A 82 -10.84 7.17 7.19
CA ILE A 82 -9.65 8.02 7.28
C ILE A 82 -8.44 7.31 6.67
N HIS A 83 -8.22 6.04 6.98
CA HIS A 83 -7.13 5.26 6.40
C HIS A 83 -7.28 5.09 4.88
N PHE A 84 -8.48 4.81 4.40
CA PHE A 84 -8.79 4.74 2.98
C PHE A 84 -8.43 6.05 2.27
N CYS A 85 -8.91 7.19 2.78
CA CYS A 85 -8.61 8.51 2.21
C CYS A 85 -7.11 8.84 2.22
N LYS A 86 -6.38 8.47 3.28
CA LYS A 86 -4.92 8.62 3.34
C LYS A 86 -4.23 7.84 2.22
N ASN A 87 -4.62 6.59 2.02
CA ASN A 87 -4.05 5.76 0.96
C ASN A 87 -4.39 6.30 -0.44
N VAL A 88 -5.60 6.82 -0.65
CA VAL A 88 -5.97 7.48 -1.92
C VAL A 88 -5.14 8.73 -2.18
N ALA A 89 -4.87 9.54 -1.16
CA ALA A 89 -3.98 10.69 -1.30
C ALA A 89 -2.55 10.26 -1.68
N LEU A 90 -2.03 9.20 -1.06
CA LEU A 90 -0.71 8.64 -1.39
C LEU A 90 -0.68 8.04 -2.81
N LEU A 91 -1.76 7.38 -3.25
CA LEU A 91 -1.93 6.91 -4.62
C LEU A 91 -1.86 8.08 -5.61
N GLY A 92 -2.55 9.20 -5.32
CA GLY A 92 -2.46 10.43 -6.12
C GLY A 92 -1.02 10.94 -6.24
N GLY A 93 -0.27 10.96 -5.13
CA GLY A 93 1.15 11.32 -5.16
C GLY A 93 1.99 10.36 -6.00
N ALA A 94 1.74 9.04 -5.91
CA ALA A 94 2.44 8.05 -6.71
C ALA A 94 2.15 8.19 -8.22
N LEU A 95 0.93 8.59 -8.60
CA LEU A 95 0.57 8.87 -10.00
C LEU A 95 1.33 10.09 -10.55
N VAL A 96 1.45 11.16 -9.77
CA VAL A 96 2.25 12.33 -10.15
C VAL A 96 3.72 11.95 -10.35
N LEU A 97 4.28 11.13 -9.46
CA LEU A 97 5.66 10.62 -9.61
C LEU A 97 5.83 9.73 -10.85
N LEU A 98 4.82 8.93 -11.20
CA LEU A 98 4.84 8.11 -12.40
C LEU A 98 4.81 8.97 -13.67
N ASP A 99 3.99 10.03 -13.68
CA ASP A 99 3.91 10.98 -14.79
C ASP A 99 5.23 11.71 -15.01
N GLU A 100 5.81 12.26 -13.94
CA GLU A 100 7.12 12.91 -13.97
C GLU A 100 8.22 11.96 -14.48
N ALA A 101 8.23 10.72 -13.99
CA ALA A 101 9.15 9.70 -14.45
C ALA A 101 8.93 9.29 -15.92
N ALA A 102 7.73 9.51 -16.47
CA ALA A 102 7.43 9.26 -17.86
C ALA A 102 8.00 10.35 -18.77
N GLN A 103 7.87 11.61 -18.37
CA GLN A 103 8.36 12.77 -19.12
C GLN A 103 9.90 12.81 -19.23
N GLN A 104 10.63 12.32 -18.22
CA GLN A 104 12.11 12.27 -18.26
C GLN A 104 12.71 11.28 -19.27
N THR A 105 11.89 10.46 -19.93
CA THR A 105 12.36 9.47 -20.91
C THR A 105 12.15 9.92 -22.36
N ASP A 106 11.51 11.08 -22.57
CA ASP A 106 11.35 11.75 -23.86
C ASP A 106 12.43 12.84 -24.03
#